data_AF-A0A2L2Z9G1-F1
#
_entry.id   AF-A0A2L2Z9G1-F1
#
_cell.length_a   1.000
_cell.length_b   1.000
_cell.length_c   1.000
_cell.angle_alpha   90.00
_cell.angle_beta   90.00
_cell.angle_gamma   90.00
#
_symmetry.space_group_name_H-M   'P 1'
#
loop_
_entity.id
_entity.type
_entity.pdbx_description
1 polymer ?
#
loop_
_entity_poly.entity_id
_entity_poly.type
_entity_poly.pdbx_seq_one_letter_code
_entity_poly.pdbx_strand_id
1 'polypeptide(L)' 'YPIEHGIVSIWDDMDKIWHLTFYYVLIVAPEDLPVLLTDAPLIPKANRDLMTDIMFESFYTPAMYVSIQAVL' A
#
# COMPACT_ATOMS: atom_id res chain seq x y z
N TYR A 1 -5.03 8.31 -12.53
CA TYR A 1 -5.72 7.73 -11.36
C TYR A 1 -5.22 6.31 -11.25
N PRO A 2 -4.40 6.00 -10.23
CA PRO A 2 -3.76 4.69 -10.15
C PRO A 2 -4.64 3.54 -9.66
N ILE A 3 -5.86 3.86 -9.20
CA ILE A 3 -6.85 2.90 -8.72
C ILE A 3 -8.09 3.00 -9.61
N GLU A 4 -8.52 1.89 -10.19
CA GLU A 4 -9.75 1.75 -10.98
C GLU A 4 -10.63 0.67 -10.35
N HIS A 5 -11.90 1.01 -10.09
CA HIS A 5 -12.85 0.10 -9.43
C HIS A 5 -12.34 -0.51 -8.10
N GLY A 6 -11.50 0.22 -7.35
CA GLY A 6 -10.92 -0.25 -6.09
C GLY A 6 -9.70 -1.16 -6.26
N ILE A 7 -9.23 -1.38 -7.49
CA ILE A 7 -8.07 -2.19 -7.82
C ILE A 7 -6.95 -1.26 -8.29
N VAL A 8 -5.74 -1.44 -7.76
CA VAL A 8 -4.54 -0.76 -8.28
C VAL A 8 -4.27 -1.23 -9.71
N SER A 9 -4.30 -0.30 -10.67
CA SER A 9 -4.02 -0.55 -12.08
C SER A 9 -2.69 0.05 -12.55
N ILE A 10 -2.20 1.09 -11.89
CA ILE A 10 -0.94 1.78 -12.23
C ILE A 10 -0.06 1.84 -10.98
N TRP A 11 0.85 0.87 -10.83
CA TRP A 11 1.69 0.70 -9.64
C TRP A 11 2.73 1.82 -9.46
N ASP A 12 3.34 2.29 -10.55
CA ASP A 12 4.30 3.41 -10.51
C ASP A 12 3.70 4.69 -9.92
N ASP A 13 2.39 4.89 -10.13
CA ASP A 13 1.67 6.04 -9.58
C ASP A 13 1.20 5.77 -8.15
N MET A 14 0.90 4.53 -7.78
CA MET A 14 0.65 4.17 -6.36
C MET A 14 1.88 4.35 -5.49
N ASP A 15 3.06 3.96 -5.98
CA ASP A 15 4.33 4.15 -5.28
C ASP A 15 4.55 5.64 -4.93
N LYS A 16 4.33 6.54 -5.90
CA LYS A 16 4.37 7.99 -5.67
C LYS A 16 3.33 8.47 -4.65
N ILE A 17 2.13 7.89 -4.64
CA ILE A 17 1.10 8.23 -3.65
C ILE A 17 1.52 7.80 -2.24
N TRP A 18 2.08 6.60 -2.08
CA TRP A 18 2.58 6.15 -0.78
C TRP A 18 3.78 6.97 -0.33
N HIS A 19 4.69 7.30 -1.24
CA HIS A 19 5.81 8.19 -0.94
C HIS A 19 5.34 9.58 -0.47
N LEU A 20 4.37 10.17 -1.19
CA LEU A 20 3.72 11.42 -0.77
C LEU A 20 3.10 11.28 0.63
N THR A 21 2.40 10.16 0.86
CA THR A 21 1.70 9.91 2.12
C THR A 21 2.66 9.81 3.30
N PHE A 22 3.69 8.97 3.21
CA PHE A 22 4.63 8.78 4.32
C PHE A 22 5.45 10.03 4.58
N TYR A 23 6.11 10.60 3.56
CA TYR A 23 7.13 11.62 3.80
C TYR A 23 6.59 13.06 3.84
N TYR A 24 5.46 13.34 3.17
CA TYR A 24 4.95 14.71 3.07
C TYR A 24 3.65 14.93 3.84
N VAL A 25 2.73 13.95 3.85
CA VAL A 25 1.45 14.09 4.55
C VAL A 25 1.60 13.73 6.03
N LEU A 26 2.16 12.55 6.31
CA LEU A 26 2.34 12.04 7.67
C LEU A 26 3.67 12.47 8.28
N ILE A 27 4.67 12.78 7.45
CA ILE A 27 6.02 13.19 7.86
C ILE A 27 6.63 12.13 8.79
N VAL A 28 6.60 10.88 8.33
CA VAL A 28 7.14 9.71 9.04
C VAL A 28 8.13 8.96 8.17
N ALA A 29 9.06 8.24 8.82
CA ALA A 29 9.89 7.23 8.19
C ALA A 29 9.13 5.88 8.21
N PRO A 30 8.68 5.35 7.06
CA PRO A 30 7.95 4.07 7.02
C PRO A 30 8.78 2.88 7.52
N GLU A 31 10.10 2.94 7.42
CA GLU A 31 11.04 1.92 7.92
C GLU A 31 11.05 1.76 9.46
N ASP A 32 10.51 2.73 10.20
CA ASP A 32 10.43 2.69 11.66
C ASP A 32 9.04 2.26 12.18
N LEU A 33 8.06 2.02 11.30
CA LEU A 33 6.66 1.88 11.69
C LEU A 33 5.94 0.72 10.96
N PRO A 34 5.14 -0.10 11.67
CA PRO A 34 4.28 -1.07 11.01
C PRO A 34 3.16 -0.38 10.21
N VAL A 35 2.85 -0.89 9.02
CA VAL A 35 1.85 -0.29 8.11
C VAL A 35 0.58 -1.16 8.01
N LEU A 36 -0.57 -0.54 8.23
CA LEU A 36 -1.88 -1.14 7.95
C LEU A 36 -2.41 -0.58 6.62
N LEU A 37 -2.61 -1.47 5.64
CA LEU A 37 -3.26 -1.14 4.36
C LEU A 37 -4.66 -1.75 4.31
N THR A 38 -5.47 -1.23 3.40
CA THR A 38 -6.79 -1.79 3.10
C THR A 38 -6.95 -2.07 1.61
N ASP A 39 -7.69 -3.11 1.27
CA ASP A 39 -8.04 -3.45 -0.11
C ASP A 39 -9.54 -3.67 -0.31
N ALA A 40 -9.97 -3.57 -1.57
CA ALA A 40 -11.33 -3.87 -1.96
C ALA A 40 -11.63 -5.37 -1.80
N PRO A 41 -12.89 -5.76 -1.54
CA PRO A 41 -13.30 -7.15 -1.56
C PRO A 41 -12.90 -7.84 -2.88
N LEU A 42 -12.45 -9.10 -2.79
CA LEU A 42 -12.09 -9.92 -3.95
C LEU A 42 -10.91 -9.39 -4.78
N ILE A 43 -9.98 -8.64 -4.18
CA ILE A 43 -8.73 -8.23 -4.84
C ILE A 43 -7.97 -9.48 -5.36
N PRO A 44 -7.37 -9.44 -6.56
CA PRO A 44 -6.50 -10.51 -7.02
C PRO A 44 -5.30 -10.70 -6.08
N LYS A 45 -4.90 -11.96 -5.83
CA LYS A 45 -3.73 -12.26 -5.00
C LYS A 45 -2.46 -11.58 -5.51
N ALA A 46 -2.25 -11.56 -6.82
CA ALA A 46 -1.09 -10.93 -7.43
C ALA A 46 -0.95 -9.44 -7.07
N ASN A 47 -2.07 -8.72 -6.89
CA ASN A 47 -2.04 -7.34 -6.43
C ASN A 47 -1.61 -7.23 -4.96
N ARG A 48 -1.99 -8.20 -4.11
CA ARG A 48 -1.48 -8.26 -2.73
C ARG A 48 0.00 -8.57 -2.68
N ASP A 49 0.46 -9.47 -3.55
CA ASP A 49 1.88 -9.82 -3.66
C ASP A 49 2.69 -8.56 -4.06
N LEU A 50 2.26 -7.82 -5.10
CA LEU A 50 2.90 -6.56 -5.50
C LEU A 50 2.87 -5.47 -4.43
N MET A 51 1.75 -5.32 -3.70
CA MET A 51 1.68 -4.41 -2.55
C MET A 51 2.70 -4.75 -1.48
N THR A 52 2.86 -6.06 -1.22
CA THR A 52 3.78 -6.58 -0.23
C THR A 52 5.21 -6.32 -0.65
N ASP A 53 5.56 -6.60 -1.90
CA ASP A 53 6.88 -6.33 -2.46
C ASP A 53 7.23 -4.84 -2.33
N ILE A 54 6.33 -3.93 -2.71
CA ILE A 54 6.59 -2.49 -2.61
C ILE A 54 6.80 -2.05 -1.16
N MET A 55 5.96 -2.50 -0.22
CA MET A 55 6.04 -2.09 1.18
C MET A 55 7.31 -2.58 1.87
N PHE A 56 7.81 -3.77 1.54
CA PHE A 56 9.03 -4.31 2.13
C PHE A 56 10.29 -3.91 1.38
N GLU A 57 10.29 -3.95 0.05
CA GLU A 57 11.51 -3.73 -0.76
C GLU A 57 11.75 -2.25 -1.09
N SER A 58 10.69 -1.46 -1.31
CA SER A 58 10.83 -0.02 -1.60
C SER A 58 10.78 0.84 -0.35
N PHE A 59 9.85 0.56 0.57
CA PHE A 59 9.62 1.36 1.77
C PHE A 59 10.22 0.77 3.05
N TYR A 60 10.80 -0.42 3.00
CA TYR A 60 11.49 -1.08 4.12
C TYR A 60 10.66 -1.15 5.41
N THR A 61 9.34 -1.24 5.28
CA THR A 61 8.46 -1.28 6.44
C THR A 61 8.78 -2.50 7.31
N PRO A 62 8.88 -2.36 8.65
CA PRO A 62 9.29 -3.45 9.53
C PRO A 62 8.22 -4.54 9.65
N ALA A 63 6.95 -4.19 9.40
CA ALA A 63 5.84 -5.12 9.30
C ALA A 63 4.68 -4.45 8.55
N MET A 64 3.82 -5.28 7.96
CA MET A 64 2.57 -4.79 7.37
C MET A 64 1.41 -5.75 7.60
N TYR A 65 0.19 -5.23 7.52
CA TYR A 65 -1.04 -6.00 7.47
C TYR A 65 -1.99 -5.43 6.42
N VAL A 66 -2.70 -6.28 5.69
CA VAL A 66 -3.70 -5.87 4.70
C VAL A 66 -5.07 -6.37 5.16
N SER A 67 -6.00 -5.44 5.38
CA SER A 67 -7.38 -5.74 5.75
C SER A 67 -8.35 -5.48 4.59
N ILE A 68 -9.45 -6.21 4.55
CA ILE A 68 -10.51 -5.97 3.57
C ILE A 68 -11.35 -4.79 4.06
N GLN A 69 -11.58 -3.79 3.21
CA GLN A 69 -12.32 -2.57 3.56
C GLN A 69 -13.72 -2.85 4.11
N ALA A 70 -14.42 -3.87 3.60
CA ALA A 70 -15.77 -4.21 4.05
C ALA A 70 -15.85 -4.93 5.41
N VAL A 71 -14.70 -5.30 5.98
CA VAL A 71 -14.60 -6.05 7.25
C VAL A 71 -14.18 -5.14 8.41
N LEU A 72 -13.52 -4.02 8.12
CA LEU A 72 -13.05 -3.06 9.11
C LEU A 72 -14.18 -2.20 9.68
#